data_AF-A0A962WPT1-F1
#
_entry.id   AF-A0A962WPT1-F1
#
_cell.length_a   1.000
_cell.length_b   1.000
_cell.length_c   1.000
_cell.angle_alpha   90.00
_cell.angle_beta   90.00
_cell.angle_gamma   90.00
#
_symmetry.space_group_name_H-M   'P 1'
#
loop_
_entity.id
_entity.type
_entity.pdbx_description
1 polymer ?
#
loop_
_entity_poly.entity_id
_entity_poly.type
_entity_poly.pdbx_seq_one_letter_code
_entity_poly.pdbx_strand_id
1 'polypeptide(L)'
;SLSYVRPSGDTLEYLERFTADRVPGFGVATVLGALAGSLLAALVSRKFKLIGFADSGDTVRNLAGGALMGIGGITALGCTVGQSITGVSTLAVGSLLTFVAIVAGGVIGMKWMERILLAGA
;
A
#
# COMPACT_ATOMS: atom_id res chain seq x y z
N SER A 1 12.65 3.85 -10.49
CA SER A 1 11.21 3.52 -10.50
C SER A 1 10.59 4.01 -9.19
N LEU A 2 9.37 4.56 -9.23
CA LEU A 2 8.68 5.01 -8.02
C LEU A 2 8.00 3.79 -7.37
N SER A 3 8.48 3.37 -6.20
CA SER A 3 7.85 2.33 -5.38
C SER A 3 7.54 2.92 -4.02
N TYR A 4 6.42 2.50 -3.43
CA TYR A 4 5.94 3.04 -2.17
C TYR A 4 6.40 2.23 -0.95
N VAL A 5 6.95 1.03 -1.16
CA VAL A 5 7.31 0.09 -0.08
C VAL A 5 8.50 0.56 0.75
N ARG A 6 9.54 1.08 0.09
CA ARG A 6 10.73 1.63 0.78
C ARG A 6 10.43 3.01 1.39
N PRO A 7 9.85 3.96 0.64
CA PRO A 7 9.52 5.27 1.18
C PRO A 7 8.57 5.23 2.38
N SER A 8 7.66 4.25 2.49
CA SER A 8 6.83 4.11 3.69
C SER A 8 7.65 3.78 4.95
N GLY A 9 8.72 2.99 4.81
CA GLY A 9 9.66 2.76 5.91
C GLY A 9 10.47 4.01 6.22
N ASP A 10 11.01 4.66 5.18
CA ASP A 10 11.79 5.90 5.32
C ASP A 10 10.96 7.03 5.97
N THR A 11 9.64 7.07 5.73
CA THR A 11 8.75 8.04 6.39
C THR A 11 8.58 7.79 7.89
N LEU A 12 8.54 6.52 8.30
CA LEU A 12 8.48 6.16 9.71
C LEU A 12 9.80 6.50 10.40
N GLU A 13 10.93 6.16 9.78
CA GLU A 13 12.25 6.52 10.30
C GLU A 13 12.43 8.04 10.41
N TYR A 14 11.99 8.80 9.41
CA TYR A 14 11.99 10.27 9.45
C TYR A 14 11.12 10.82 10.58
N LEU A 15 9.97 10.19 10.86
CA LEU A 15 9.08 10.61 11.95
C LEU A 15 9.69 10.30 13.33
N GLU A 16 10.34 9.15 13.47
CA GLU A 16 11.05 8.75 14.70
C GLU A 16 12.30 9.60 14.95
N ARG A 17 13.01 10.00 13.88
CA ARG A 17 14.26 10.78 13.93
C ARG A 17 14.10 12.22 13.49
N PHE A 18 12.91 12.79 13.67
CA PHE A 18 12.56 14.14 13.21
C PHE A 18 13.53 15.24 13.69
N THR A 19 14.25 15.01 14.80
CA THR A 19 15.26 15.94 15.35
C THR A 19 16.64 15.82 14.68
N ALA A 20 16.97 14.69 14.04
CA ALA A 20 18.29 14.42 13.45
C ALA A 20 18.33 14.64 11.93
N ASP A 21 17.24 14.34 11.21
CA ASP A 21 17.16 14.51 9.75
C ASP A 21 16.45 15.81 9.37
N ARG A 22 17.19 16.78 8.78
CA ARG A 22 16.64 18.10 8.42
C ARG A 22 15.85 18.14 7.11
N VAL A 23 15.98 17.15 6.24
CA VAL A 23 15.41 17.18 4.89
C VAL A 23 14.74 15.85 4.55
N PRO A 24 13.41 15.83 4.29
CA PRO A 24 12.75 14.62 3.84
C PRO A 24 13.24 14.26 2.43
N GLY A 25 13.69 13.02 2.24
CA GLY A 25 14.03 12.50 0.93
C GLY A 25 12.82 12.53 -0.03
N PHE A 26 13.06 12.47 -1.34
CA PHE A 26 12.01 12.49 -2.36
C PHE A 26 10.91 11.45 -2.11
N GLY A 27 11.28 10.24 -1.67
CA GLY A 27 10.32 9.21 -1.27
C GLY A 27 9.39 9.68 -0.15
N VAL A 28 9.93 10.23 0.93
CA VAL A 28 9.16 10.73 2.08
C VAL A 28 8.20 11.85 1.66
N ALA A 29 8.67 12.78 0.83
CA ALA A 29 7.84 13.86 0.30
C ALA A 29 6.68 13.34 -0.56
N THR A 30 6.89 12.31 -1.39
CA THR A 30 5.79 11.71 -2.18
C THR A 30 4.76 11.03 -1.29
N VAL A 31 5.19 10.41 -0.19
CA VAL A 31 4.28 9.73 0.73
C VAL A 31 3.38 10.72 1.46
N LEU A 32 3.99 11.74 2.07
CA LEU A 32 3.26 12.81 2.75
C LEU A 32 2.39 13.60 1.77
N GLY A 33 2.88 13.83 0.55
CA GLY A 33 2.14 14.51 -0.52
C GLY A 33 0.89 13.76 -0.94
N ALA A 34 0.93 12.43 -1.09
CA ALA A 34 -0.25 11.64 -1.40
C ALA A 34 -1.27 11.61 -0.25
N LEU A 35 -0.80 11.56 1.00
CA LEU A 35 -1.66 11.66 2.18
C LEU A 35 -2.37 13.01 2.25
N ALA A 36 -1.62 14.11 2.12
CA ALA A 36 -2.18 15.45 2.12
C ALA A 36 -3.09 15.69 0.90
N GLY A 37 -2.68 15.23 -0.28
CA GLY A 37 -3.44 15.36 -1.53
C GLY A 37 -4.75 14.58 -1.51
N SER A 38 -4.76 13.35 -0.99
CA SER A 38 -5.99 12.57 -0.84
C SER A 38 -6.95 13.18 0.18
N LEU A 39 -6.43 13.76 1.27
CA LEU A 39 -7.23 14.51 2.24
C LEU A 39 -7.87 15.74 1.60
N LEU A 40 -7.09 16.57 0.89
CA LEU A 40 -7.60 17.73 0.17
C LEU A 40 -8.65 17.33 -0.87
N ALA A 41 -8.39 16.27 -1.65
CA ALA A 41 -9.33 15.77 -2.64
C ALA A 41 -10.66 15.31 -2.00
N ALA A 42 -10.60 14.64 -0.85
CA ALA A 42 -11.79 14.20 -0.11
C ALA A 42 -12.61 15.38 0.45
N LEU A 43 -11.92 16.42 0.95
CA LEU A 43 -12.53 17.65 1.46
C LEU A 43 -13.19 18.46 0.34
N VAL A 44 -12.49 18.68 -0.78
CA VAL A 44 -13.03 19.39 -1.96
C VAL A 44 -14.23 18.64 -2.52
N SER A 45 -14.18 17.31 -2.57
CA SER A 45 -15.30 16.48 -3.03
C SER A 45 -16.47 16.44 -2.04
N ARG A 46 -16.33 17.04 -0.83
CA ARG A 46 -17.27 16.96 0.30
C ARG A 46 -17.72 15.54 0.66
N LYS A 47 -16.88 14.54 0.36
CA LYS A 47 -17.14 13.11 0.65
C LYS A 47 -16.34 12.62 1.86
N PHE A 48 -15.71 13.54 2.59
CA PHE A 48 -14.96 13.20 3.78
C PHE A 48 -15.87 12.58 4.84
N LYS A 49 -15.59 11.31 5.18
CA LYS A 49 -16.23 10.54 6.24
C LYS A 49 -15.14 9.83 7.01
N LEU A 50 -15.09 10.04 8.33
CA LEU A 50 -14.27 9.20 9.20
C LEU A 50 -15.00 7.87 9.42
N ILE A 51 -14.34 6.79 9.01
CA ILE A 51 -14.82 5.42 9.18
C ILE A 51 -13.77 4.70 10.00
N GLY A 52 -14.18 4.09 11.11
CA GLY A 52 -13.34 3.22 11.93
C GLY A 52 -13.49 1.75 11.55
N PHE A 53 -12.76 0.89 12.26
CA PHE A 53 -12.92 -0.56 12.13
C PHE A 53 -14.25 -1.01 12.75
N ALA A 54 -14.96 -1.91 12.05
CA ALA A 54 -16.28 -2.36 12.47
C ALA A 54 -16.24 -3.39 13.60
N ASP A 55 -15.19 -4.22 13.63
CA ASP A 55 -15.03 -5.32 14.58
C ASP A 55 -13.55 -5.58 14.92
N SER A 56 -13.28 -6.26 16.04
CA SER A 56 -11.91 -6.71 16.36
C SER A 56 -11.34 -7.64 15.29
N GLY A 57 -12.17 -8.52 14.70
CA GLY A 57 -11.78 -9.38 13.59
C GLY A 57 -11.45 -8.60 12.32
N ASP A 58 -12.17 -7.52 12.04
CA ASP A 58 -11.87 -6.61 10.91
C ASP A 58 -10.51 -5.94 11.09
N THR A 59 -10.22 -5.47 12.30
CA THR A 59 -8.92 -4.85 12.62
C THR A 59 -7.76 -5.83 12.39
N VAL A 60 -7.86 -7.06 12.90
CA VAL A 60 -6.82 -8.09 12.74
C VAL A 60 -6.61 -8.46 11.28
N ARG A 61 -7.68 -8.59 10.49
CA ARG A 61 -7.59 -8.91 9.05
C ARG A 61 -6.90 -7.80 8.25
N ASN A 62 -7.24 -6.54 8.52
CA ASN A 62 -6.60 -5.40 7.88
C ASN A 62 -5.11 -5.29 8.27
N LEU A 63 -4.79 -5.51 9.55
CA LEU A 63 -3.40 -5.46 10.03
C LEU A 63 -2.55 -6.60 9.43
N ALA A 64 -3.08 -7.83 9.44
CA ALA A 64 -2.41 -8.99 8.84
C ALA A 64 -2.23 -8.81 7.33
N GLY A 65 -3.24 -8.28 6.63
CA GLY A 65 -3.15 -7.93 5.21
C GLY A 65 -2.08 -6.88 4.93
N GLY A 66 -2.00 -5.84 5.75
CA GLY A 66 -0.97 -4.80 5.66
C GLY A 66 0.46 -5.36 5.84
N ALA A 67 0.65 -6.24 6.82
CA ALA A 67 1.93 -6.91 7.04
C ALA A 67 2.34 -7.77 5.84
N LEU A 68 1.41 -8.57 5.29
CA LEU A 68 1.65 -9.37 4.09
C LEU A 68 1.98 -8.51 2.87
N MET A 69 1.31 -7.37 2.68
CA MET A 69 1.62 -6.41 1.61
C MET A 69 3.02 -5.83 1.74
N GLY A 70 3.46 -5.48 2.96
CA GLY A 70 4.79 -4.95 3.22
C GLY A 70 5.89 -5.98 2.90
N ILE A 71 5.77 -7.19 3.46
CA ILE A 71 6.71 -8.29 3.24
C ILE A 71 6.77 -8.64 1.75
N GLY A 72 5.61 -8.85 1.12
CA GLY A 72 5.53 -9.17 -0.30
C GLY A 72 6.10 -8.07 -1.19
N GLY A 73 5.90 -6.80 -0.85
CA GLY A 73 6.45 -5.66 -1.60
C GLY A 73 7.98 -5.57 -1.56
N ILE A 74 8.61 -5.96 -0.45
CA ILE A 74 10.07 -6.02 -0.35
C ILE A 74 10.60 -7.21 -1.16
N THR A 75 9.99 -8.39 -1.03
CA THR A 75 10.36 -9.60 -1.78
C THR A 75 10.19 -9.41 -3.30
N ALA A 76 9.14 -8.72 -3.73
CA ALA A 76 8.88 -8.39 -5.13
C ALA A 76 9.72 -7.20 -5.65
N LEU A 77 10.57 -6.61 -4.80
CA LEU A 77 11.38 -5.41 -5.11
C LEU A 77 10.51 -4.25 -5.66
N GLY A 78 9.27 -4.14 -5.21
CA GLY A 78 8.34 -3.10 -5.63
C GLY A 78 6.89 -3.34 -5.24
N CYS A 79 6.06 -2.31 -5.41
CA CYS A 79 4.60 -2.40 -5.29
C CYS A 79 3.93 -2.30 -6.67
N THR A 80 2.59 -2.34 -6.70
CA THR A 80 1.77 -2.13 -7.91
C THR A 80 2.13 -0.86 -8.68
N VAL A 81 2.45 0.24 -8.00
CA VAL A 81 2.86 1.49 -8.66
C VAL A 81 4.23 1.32 -9.36
N GLY A 82 5.18 0.67 -8.69
CA GLY A 82 6.52 0.47 -9.24
C GLY A 82 6.55 -0.59 -10.34
N GLN A 83 6.09 -1.80 -10.05
CA GLN A 83 6.22 -2.94 -10.96
C GLN A 83 5.14 -2.96 -12.05
N SER A 84 3.91 -2.53 -11.76
CA SER A 84 2.83 -2.60 -12.74
C SER A 84 2.75 -1.33 -13.61
N ILE A 85 2.77 -0.14 -13.01
CA ILE A 85 2.61 1.11 -13.80
C ILE A 85 3.91 1.45 -14.53
N THR A 86 5.05 1.43 -13.82
CA THR A 86 6.34 1.80 -14.42
C THR A 86 7.08 0.62 -15.06
N GLY A 87 7.01 -0.59 -14.47
CA GLY A 87 7.74 -1.76 -14.93
C GLY A 87 7.16 -2.46 -16.17
N VAL A 88 5.83 -2.45 -16.35
CA VAL A 88 5.20 -2.96 -17.58
C VAL A 88 5.59 -2.08 -18.78
N SER A 89 5.71 -0.77 -18.57
CA SER A 89 6.14 0.19 -19.60
C SER A 89 7.57 -0.02 -20.09
N THR A 90 8.44 -0.66 -19.29
CA THR A 90 9.81 -1.00 -19.70
C THR A 90 9.94 -2.40 -20.31
N LEU A 91 8.82 -3.11 -20.54
CA LEU A 91 8.76 -4.47 -21.07
C LEU A 91 9.68 -5.48 -20.34
N ALA A 92 9.89 -5.27 -19.04
CA ALA A 92 10.69 -6.17 -18.23
C ALA A 92 9.90 -7.45 -17.92
N VAL A 93 10.44 -8.61 -18.29
CA VAL A 93 9.82 -9.93 -18.02
C VAL A 93 9.55 -10.12 -16.51
N GLY A 94 10.45 -9.61 -15.66
CA GLY A 94 10.27 -9.65 -14.20
C GLY A 94 9.07 -8.84 -13.70
N SER A 95 8.74 -7.72 -14.36
CA SER A 95 7.58 -6.90 -14.00
C SER A 95 6.27 -7.53 -14.42
N LEU A 96 6.23 -8.22 -15.58
CA LEU A 96 5.08 -9.02 -16.01
C LEU A 96 4.79 -10.17 -15.05
N LEU A 97 5.82 -10.91 -14.64
CA LEU A 97 5.66 -12.01 -13.68
C LEU A 97 5.15 -11.50 -12.33
N THR A 98 5.75 -10.41 -11.83
CA THR A 98 5.33 -9.78 -10.57
C THR A 98 3.90 -9.27 -10.66
N PHE A 99 3.50 -8.70 -11.79
CA PHE A 99 2.13 -8.24 -12.01
C PHE A 99 1.13 -9.41 -11.96
N VAL A 100 1.40 -10.51 -12.67
CA VAL A 100 0.53 -11.70 -12.65
C VAL A 100 0.44 -12.28 -11.23
N ALA A 101 1.54 -12.34 -10.49
CA ALA A 101 1.55 -12.81 -9.11
C ALA A 101 0.72 -11.92 -8.17
N ILE A 102 0.80 -10.59 -8.30
CA ILE A 102 -0.01 -9.65 -7.52
C ILE A 102 -1.50 -9.82 -7.86
N VAL A 103 -1.85 -9.95 -9.15
CA VAL A 103 -3.24 -10.16 -9.58
C VAL A 103 -3.78 -11.49 -9.05
N ALA A 104 -3.03 -12.57 -9.20
CA ALA A 104 -3.43 -13.89 -8.69
C ALA A 104 -3.61 -13.88 -7.17
N GLY A 105 -2.66 -13.30 -6.43
CA GLY A 105 -2.74 -13.14 -4.97
C GLY A 105 -3.96 -12.31 -4.54
N GLY A 106 -4.26 -11.22 -5.24
CA GLY A 106 -5.44 -10.39 -5.00
C GLY A 106 -6.75 -11.14 -5.24
N VAL A 107 -6.85 -11.90 -6.33
CA VAL A 107 -8.05 -12.71 -6.63
C VAL A 107 -8.25 -13.81 -5.59
N ILE A 108 -7.18 -14.49 -5.18
CA ILE A 108 -7.25 -15.52 -4.13
C ILE A 108 -7.66 -14.90 -2.79
N GLY A 109 -7.06 -13.77 -2.42
CA GLY A 109 -7.38 -13.04 -1.19
C GLY A 109 -8.84 -12.60 -1.14
N MET A 110 -9.36 -12.03 -2.24
CA MET A 110 -10.77 -11.63 -2.33
C MET A 110 -11.71 -12.84 -2.20
N LYS A 111 -11.45 -13.92 -2.94
CA LYS A 111 -12.26 -15.15 -2.85
C LYS A 111 -12.20 -15.79 -1.47
N TRP A 112 -11.05 -15.74 -0.80
CA TRP A 112 -10.91 -16.25 0.55
C TRP A 112 -11.68 -15.41 1.56
N MET A 113 -11.63 -14.09 1.44
CA MET A 113 -12.42 -13.20 2.29
C MET A 113 -13.93 -13.39 2.09
N GLU A 114 -14.37 -13.53 0.83
CA GLU A 114 -15.76 -13.81 0.48
C GLU A 114 -16.24 -15.13 1.09
N ARG A 115 -15.44 -16.20 1.00
CA ARG A 115 -15.77 -17.50 1.61
C ARG A 115 -15.88 -17.41 3.13
N ILE A 116 -14.99 -16.68 3.80
CA ILE A 116 -15.05 -16.51 5.26
C ILE A 116 -16.32 -15.72 5.64
N LEU A 117 -16.68 -14.70 4.86
CA LEU A 117 -17.87 -13.90 5.12
C LEU A 117 -19.15 -14.71 4.92
N LEU A 118 -19.20 -15.53 3.85
CA LEU A 118 -20.36 -16.36 3.51
C LEU A 118 -20.50 -17.60 4.40
N ALA A 119 -19.41 -18.15 4.94
CA ALA A 119 -19.46 -19.30 5.84
C ALA A 119 -19.83 -18.93 7.29
N GLY A 120 -19.79 -17.63 7.63
CA GLY A 120 -20.16 -17.11 8.95
C GLY A 120 -21.57 -16.50 9.03
N ALA A 121 -22.33 -16.49 7.93
CA ALA A 121 -23.73 -16.06 7.85
C ALA A 121 -24.68 -17.28 7.87
#